data_AF-A0A1T5C2E2-F1
#
_entry.id   AF-A0A1T5C2E2-F1
#
_cell.length_a   1.000
_cell.length_b   1.000
_cell.length_c   1.000
_cell.angle_alpha   90.00
_cell.angle_beta   90.00
_cell.angle_gamma   90.00
#
_symmetry.space_group_name_H-M   'P 1'
#
loop_
_entity.id
_entity.type
_entity.pdbx_description
1 polymer ?
#
loop_
_entity_poly.entity_id
_entity_poly.type
_entity_poly.pdbx_seq_one_letter_code
_entity_poly.pdbx_strand_id
1 'polypeptide(L)' 'MTDRTTLVTMLEKLHSTNADEIYLKMNKRLSNFDSSWIKTITFDNGKEFAHHHKIAKDLKAKLTLLDLIPLRTKEQWKIE' A
#
# COMPACT_ATOMS: atom_id res chain seq x y z
N MET A 1 -0.89 4.28 8.19
CA MET A 1 -1.77 3.34 7.45
C MET A 1 -3.06 3.19 8.23
N THR A 2 -4.19 3.17 7.55
CA THR A 2 -5.50 2.95 8.17
C THR A 2 -6.19 1.77 7.51
N ASP A 3 -6.64 0.81 8.32
CA ASP A 3 -7.58 -0.20 7.85
C ASP A 3 -8.95 0.45 7.66
N ARG A 4 -9.51 0.35 6.45
CA ARG A 4 -10.74 1.10 6.10
C ARG A 4 -12.00 0.52 6.73
N THR A 5 -12.00 -0.76 7.13
CA THR A 5 -13.18 -1.42 7.71
C THR A 5 -13.26 -1.20 9.21
N THR A 6 -12.16 -1.41 9.94
CA THR A 6 -12.09 -1.27 11.40
C THR A 6 -11.71 0.13 11.86
N LEU A 7 -11.23 0.99 10.95
CA LEU A 7 -10.70 2.33 11.22
C LEU A 7 -9.44 2.35 12.10
N VAL A 8 -8.87 1.19 12.40
CA VAL A 8 -7.61 1.07 13.13
C VAL A 8 -6.53 1.76 12.33
N THR A 9 -5.97 2.81 12.92
CA THR A 9 -4.96 3.66 12.30
C THR A 9 -3.63 3.49 13.00
N MET A 10 -2.61 3.17 12.23
CA MET A 10 -1.24 3.03 12.68
C MET A 10 -0.44 4.23 12.19
N LEU A 11 0.15 4.95 13.14
CA LEU A 11 1.06 6.05 12.90
C LEU A 11 2.48 5.59 13.22
N GLU A 12 3.42 5.91 12.34
CA GLU A 12 4.84 5.67 12.51
C GLU A 12 5.54 6.99 12.25
N LYS A 13 6.40 7.43 13.20
CA LYS A 13 7.20 8.64 13.02
C LYS A 13 8.37 8.31 12.08
N LEU A 14 8.50 9.11 11.02
CA LEU A 14 9.60 9.04 10.06
C LEU A 14 10.62 10.14 10.35
N HIS A 15 11.88 9.89 10.00
CA HIS A 15 12.94 10.89 10.05
C HIS A 15 13.07 11.66 8.72
N SER A 16 12.71 11.03 7.61
CA SER A 16 12.70 11.62 6.27
C SER A 16 11.54 11.11 5.41
N THR A 17 11.25 11.81 4.32
CA THR A 17 10.30 11.39 3.27
C THR A 17 10.97 10.56 2.17
N ASN A 18 12.20 10.06 2.42
CA ASN A 18 12.90 9.18 1.49
C ASN A 18 12.11 7.86 1.29
N ALA A 19 11.89 7.50 0.03
CA ALA A 19 11.16 6.29 -0.36
C ALA A 19 11.79 4.99 0.19
N ASP A 20 13.12 4.94 0.35
CA ASP A 20 13.80 3.77 0.94
C ASP A 20 13.46 3.62 2.43
N GLU A 21 13.46 4.72 3.19
CA GLU A 21 13.11 4.70 4.62
C GLU A 21 11.66 4.24 4.79
N ILE A 22 10.76 4.82 4.01
CA ILE A 22 9.33 4.49 4.03
C ILE A 22 9.11 3.02 3.67
N TYR A 23 9.76 2.54 2.60
CA TYR A 23 9.71 1.13 2.20
C TYR A 23 10.14 0.20 3.34
N LEU A 24 11.32 0.43 3.93
CA LEU A 24 11.84 -0.42 5.00
C LEU A 24 10.91 -0.44 6.22
N LYS A 25 10.41 0.73 6.63
CA LYS A 25 9.49 0.88 7.77
C LYS A 25 8.15 0.20 7.52
N MET A 26 7.56 0.42 6.34
CA MET A 26 6.29 -0.19 5.96
C MET A 26 6.44 -1.71 5.84
N ASN A 27 7.45 -2.19 5.11
CA ASN A 27 7.63 -3.62 4.90
C ASN A 27 7.84 -4.35 6.23
N LYS A 28 8.75 -3.85 7.08
CA LYS A 28 9.01 -4.43 8.42
C LYS A 28 7.76 -4.51 9.29
N ARG A 29 6.85 -3.54 9.18
CA ARG A 29 5.64 -3.50 10.01
C ARG A 29 4.53 -4.37 9.43
N LEU A 30 4.32 -4.31 8.12
CA LEU A 30 3.26 -5.02 7.42
C LEU A 30 3.55 -6.52 7.29
N SER A 31 4.83 -6.91 7.25
CA SER A 31 5.25 -8.32 7.28
C SER A 31 4.93 -9.03 8.60
N ASN A 32 4.64 -8.29 9.67
CA ASN A 32 4.24 -8.88 10.96
C ASN A 32 2.76 -9.27 10.99
N PHE A 33 1.97 -8.86 9.99
CA PHE A 33 0.60 -9.30 9.84
C PHE A 33 0.56 -10.58 9.01
N ASP A 34 -0.42 -11.43 9.29
CA ASP A 34 -0.67 -12.59 8.44
C ASP A 34 -1.02 -12.12 7.02
N SER A 35 -0.50 -12.84 6.02
CA SER A 35 -0.72 -12.52 4.60
C SER A 35 -2.21 -12.51 4.19
N SER A 36 -3.08 -13.20 4.93
CA SER A 36 -4.53 -13.18 4.71
C SER A 36 -5.21 -11.87 5.15
N TRP A 37 -4.55 -11.08 6.00
CA TRP A 37 -5.08 -9.84 6.55
C TRP A 37 -5.02 -8.68 5.55
N ILE A 38 -3.92 -8.56 4.80
CA ILE A 38 -3.69 -7.44 3.86
C ILE A 38 -3.99 -7.91 2.43
N LYS A 39 -5.25 -7.76 2.01
CA LYS A 39 -5.70 -8.17 0.66
C LYS A 39 -5.40 -7.12 -0.41
N THR A 40 -5.56 -5.84 -0.05
CA THR A 40 -5.39 -4.70 -0.95
C THR A 40 -4.72 -3.57 -0.18
N ILE A 41 -3.74 -2.92 -0.80
CA ILE A 41 -3.11 -1.71 -0.28
C ILE A 41 -3.31 -0.56 -1.27
N THR A 42 -3.69 0.59 -0.73
CA THR A 42 -3.84 1.82 -1.50
C THR A 42 -2.79 2.82 -1.04
N PHE A 43 -2.06 3.41 -2.00
CA PHE A 43 -1.10 4.49 -1.74
C PHE A 43 -1.53 5.78 -2.43
N ASP A 44 -1.14 6.92 -1.88
CA ASP A 44 -1.16 8.18 -2.62
C ASP A 44 -0.12 8.16 -3.74
N ASN A 45 -0.30 8.98 -4.78
CA ASN A 45 0.64 9.06 -5.91
C ASN A 45 1.90 9.90 -5.59
N GLY A 46 2.29 9.93 -4.32
CA GLY A 46 3.45 10.67 -3.84
C GLY A 46 4.78 9.99 -4.20
N LYS A 47 5.82 10.79 -4.40
CA LYS A 47 7.17 10.29 -4.71
C LYS A 47 7.76 9.46 -3.55
N GLU A 48 7.34 9.77 -2.34
CA GLU A 48 7.67 9.06 -1.12
C GLU A 48 7.23 7.58 -1.15
N PHE A 49 6.30 7.23 -2.04
CA PHE A 49 5.83 5.85 -2.26
C PHE A 49 6.39 5.20 -3.52
N ALA A 50 7.51 5.67 -4.09
CA ALA A 50 8.12 5.12 -5.31
C ALA A 50 8.36 3.58 -5.28
N HIS A 51 8.40 2.98 -4.10
CA HIS A 51 8.53 1.52 -3.90
C HIS A 51 7.22 0.78 -3.63
N HIS A 52 6.05 1.38 -3.89
CA HIS A 52 4.72 0.79 -3.67
C HIS A 52 4.56 -0.60 -4.30
N HIS A 53 5.17 -0.85 -5.46
CA HIS A 53 5.10 -2.14 -6.16
C HIS A 53 5.90 -3.22 -5.45
N LYS A 54 7.03 -2.87 -4.83
CA LYS A 54 7.84 -3.79 -4.01
C LYS A 54 7.06 -4.19 -2.76
N ILE A 55 6.47 -3.20 -2.07
CA ILE A 55 5.65 -3.45 -0.87
C ILE A 55 4.49 -4.39 -1.20
N ALA A 56 3.76 -4.13 -2.28
CA ALA A 56 2.64 -4.99 -2.69
C ALA A 56 3.09 -6.42 -3.02
N LYS A 57 4.25 -6.58 -3.69
CA LYS A 57 4.83 -7.89 -4.01
C LYS A 57 5.22 -8.65 -2.75
N ASP A 58 5.92 -7.99 -1.82
CA ASP A 58 6.40 -8.59 -0.57
C ASP A 58 5.23 -9.05 0.31
N LEU A 59 4.13 -8.28 0.31
CA LEU A 59 2.91 -8.59 1.07
C LEU A 59 1.92 -9.49 0.32
N LYS A 60 2.20 -9.84 -0.94
CA LYS A 60 1.26 -10.56 -1.84
C LYS A 60 -0.13 -9.88 -1.92
N ALA A 61 -0.16 -8.55 -1.84
CA ALA A 61 -1.38 -7.76 -1.82
C ALA A 61 -1.66 -7.10 -3.17
N LYS A 62 -2.94 -6.83 -3.47
CA LYS A 62 -3.32 -6.02 -4.63
C LYS A 62 -2.96 -4.55 -4.41
N LEU A 63 -2.38 -3.91 -5.42
CA LEU A 63 -1.99 -2.50 -5.36
C LEU A 63 -3.04 -1.61 -6.03
N THR A 64 -3.31 -0.43 -5.46
CA THR A 64 -4.08 0.66 -6.10
C THR A 64 -3.49 2.01 -5.69
N LEU A 65 -3.58 3.02 -6.56
CA LEU A 65 -3.17 4.40 -6.25
C LEU A 65 -4.42 5.28 -6.06
N LEU A 66 -4.42 6.18 -5.06
CA LEU A 66 -5.60 6.94 -4.63
C LEU A 66 -6.16 7.82 -5.76
N ASP A 67 -5.28 8.49 -6.50
CA ASP A 67 -5.66 9.39 -7.59
C ASP A 67 -6.25 8.65 -8.81
N LEU A 68 -6.12 7.32 -8.86
CA LEU A 68 -6.67 6.47 -9.92
C LEU A 68 -7.99 5.79 -9.53
N ILE A 69 -8.47 5.99 -8.30
CA ILE A 69 -9.72 5.38 -7.82
C ILE A 69 -10.98 5.86 -8.58
N PRO A 70 -11.11 7.11 -9.07
CA PRO A 70 -12.29 7.50 -9.84
C PRO A 70 -12.37 6.83 -11.23
N LEU A 71 -11.29 6.23 -11.75
CA LEU A 71 -11.23 5.69 -13.11
C LEU A 71 -11.56 4.19 -13.20
N ARG A 72 -11.76 3.51 -12.07
CA ARG A 72 -11.92 2.05 -12.04
C ARG A 72 -13.36 1.53 -12.22
N THR A 73 -14.29 2.37 -12.69
CA THR A 73 -15.70 1.99 -12.92
C THR A 73 -16.01 1.48 -14.33
N LYS A 74 -15.04 1.38 -15.26
CA LYS A 74 -15.31 0.82 -16.61
C LYS A 74 -14.35 -0.21 -17.18
N GLU A 75 -13.21 -0.47 -16.55
CA GLU A 75 -12.21 -1.35 -17.13
C GLU A 75 -11.83 -2.46 -16.16
N GLN A 76 -12.78 -3.39 -16.00
CA GLN A 76 -12.42 -4.79 -15.84
C GLN A 76 -11.74 -5.24 -17.14
N TRP A 77 -10.41 -5.26 -17.15
CA TRP A 77 -9.66 -6.08 -18.09
C TRP A 77 -9.26 -7.34 -17.32
N LYS A 78 -9.83 -8.53 -17.62
CA LYS A 78 -9.57 -9.31 -18.84
C LYS A 78 -8.08 -9.23 -19.20
N ILE A 79 -7.32 -10.14 -18.62
CA ILE A 79 -6.13 -10.65 -19.28
C ILE A 79 -6.26 -12.16 -19.18
N GLU A 80 -6.42 -12.76 -20.36
CA GLU A 80 -6.28 -14.19 -20.64
C GLU A 80 -4.89 -14.71 -20.24
#